data_AF-A0A0G1KBX3-F1
#
_entry.id   AF-A0A0G1KBX3-F1
#
_cell.length_a   1.000
_cell.length_b   1.000
_cell.length_c   1.000
_cell.angle_alpha   90.00
_cell.angle_beta   90.00
_cell.angle_gamma   90.00
#
_symmetry.space_group_name_H-M   'P 1'
#
loop_
_entity.id
_entity.type
_entity.pdbx_description
1 polymer ?
#
loop_
_entity_poly.entity_id
_entity_poly.type
_entity_poly.pdbx_seq_one_letter_code
_entity_poly.pdbx_strand_id
1 'polypeptide(L)'
;MPDDQKACIINYKVGFLNGICLGYAFDKLEPCCRTFNFEFFRTGNTKKNFFSKDSLREDTGSGLNLIVHGNQPKLTLSTIEIYFCPWCGSPITVQRSKSVTLRQRMMEVPNGYEEVAEKTLIKPHRTPP
;
A
#
# COMPACT_ATOMS: atom_id res chain seq x y z
N MET A 1 -12.04 -33.91 -1.25
CA MET A 1 -11.02 -32.87 -1.47
C MET A 1 -11.05 -31.98 -0.24
N PRO A 2 -9.93 -31.67 0.43
CA PRO A 2 -9.98 -30.71 1.52
C PRO A 2 -10.43 -29.37 0.93
N ASP A 3 -11.48 -28.79 1.52
CA ASP A 3 -12.03 -27.49 1.14
C ASP A 3 -10.90 -26.48 0.88
N ASP A 4 -10.91 -25.84 -0.29
CA ASP A 4 -10.04 -24.70 -0.59
C ASP A 4 -10.17 -23.68 0.54
N GLN A 5 -9.22 -23.69 1.48
CA GLN A 5 -9.23 -22.76 2.61
C GLN A 5 -9.05 -21.35 2.07
N LYS A 6 -10.19 -20.66 1.93
CA LYS A 6 -10.24 -19.32 1.35
C LYS A 6 -9.47 -18.35 2.26
N ALA A 7 -8.29 -17.91 1.82
CA ALA A 7 -7.46 -16.95 2.53
C ALA A 7 -7.97 -15.50 2.35
N CYS A 8 -7.65 -14.65 3.32
CA CYS A 8 -7.82 -13.21 3.23
C CYS A 8 -6.51 -12.59 2.70
N ILE A 9 -6.52 -11.99 1.51
CA ILE A 9 -5.29 -11.42 0.90
C ILE A 9 -5.41 -9.90 0.85
N ILE A 10 -4.46 -9.22 1.48
CA ILE A 10 -4.31 -7.76 1.44
C ILE A 10 -3.09 -7.43 0.59
N ASN A 11 -3.35 -6.79 -0.54
CA ASN A 11 -2.31 -6.36 -1.46
C ASN A 11 -1.93 -4.90 -1.21
N TYR A 12 -0.63 -4.61 -1.21
CA TYR A 12 -0.09 -3.25 -1.13
C TYR A 12 0.89 -2.95 -2.26
N LYS A 13 1.01 -1.66 -2.60
CA LYS A 13 2.01 -1.11 -3.52
C LYS A 13 3.14 -0.49 -2.73
N VAL A 14 4.35 -0.51 -3.30
CA VAL A 14 5.51 0.23 -2.78
C VAL A 14 5.83 1.40 -3.72
N GLY A 15 5.95 2.60 -3.17
CA GLY A 15 6.23 3.83 -3.91
C GLY A 15 7.69 4.22 -3.82
N PHE A 16 8.29 4.54 -4.96
CA PHE A 16 9.67 5.01 -5.05
C PHE A 16 9.75 6.39 -5.71
N LEU A 17 10.50 7.33 -5.14
CA LEU A 17 10.85 8.59 -5.79
C LEU A 17 12.38 8.68 -5.87
N ASN A 18 12.93 8.87 -7.07
CA ASN A 18 14.38 8.95 -7.31
C ASN A 18 15.17 7.78 -6.67
N GLY A 19 14.61 6.56 -6.74
CA GLY A 19 15.22 5.36 -6.14
C GLY A 19 15.00 5.17 -4.64
N ILE A 20 14.42 6.16 -3.95
CA ILE A 20 14.15 6.12 -2.50
C ILE A 20 12.73 5.60 -2.27
N CYS A 21 12.58 4.59 -1.39
CA CYS A 21 11.26 4.11 -0.97
C CYS A 21 10.58 5.19 -0.11
N LEU A 22 9.45 5.71 -0.58
CA LEU A 22 8.67 6.73 0.14
C LEU A 22 7.51 6.15 0.95
N GLY A 23 7.16 4.89 0.75
CA GLY A 23 6.10 4.28 1.54
C GLY A 23 5.34 3.15 0.86
N TYR A 24 4.28 2.76 1.55
CA TYR A 24 3.37 1.68 1.17
C TYR A 24 1.97 2.23 1.05
N ALA A 25 1.22 1.76 0.06
CA ALA A 25 -0.19 2.12 -0.12
C ALA A 25 -1.02 0.87 -0.36
N PHE A 26 -2.24 0.84 0.16
CA PHE A 26 -3.18 -0.24 -0.18
C PHE A 26 -3.46 -0.31 -1.69
N ASP A 27 -3.59 -1.52 -2.23
CA ASP A 27 -3.95 -1.77 -3.63
C ASP A 27 -5.34 -2.42 -3.76
N LYS A 28 -5.46 -3.62 -3.20
CA LYS A 28 -6.59 -4.52 -3.44
C LYS A 28 -6.79 -5.42 -2.23
N LEU A 29 -8.04 -5.70 -1.92
CA LEU A 29 -8.44 -6.70 -0.93
C LEU A 29 -9.09 -7.88 -1.64
N GLU A 30 -8.69 -9.10 -1.27
CA GLU A 30 -9.38 -10.34 -1.60
C GLU A 30 -9.90 -10.95 -0.29
N PRO A 31 -11.17 -10.72 0.05
CA PRO A 31 -11.68 -11.07 1.36
C PRO A 31 -12.07 -12.55 1.46
N CYS A 32 -11.64 -13.18 2.54
CA CYS A 32 -12.07 -14.53 2.90
C CYS A 32 -13.57 -14.58 3.27
N CYS A 33 -14.09 -13.57 3.98
CA CYS A 33 -15.50 -13.48 4.33
C CYS A 33 -16.06 -12.05 4.18
N ARG A 34 -17.40 -11.93 4.13
CA ARG A 34 -18.09 -10.65 3.99
C ARG A 34 -17.80 -9.70 5.16
N THR A 35 -17.71 -10.23 6.38
CA THR A 35 -17.42 -9.43 7.59
C THR A 35 -16.03 -8.82 7.53
N PHE A 36 -15.01 -9.58 7.10
CA PHE A 36 -13.66 -9.05 6.92
C PHE A 36 -13.63 -7.91 5.91
N ASN A 37 -14.31 -8.07 4.76
CA ASN A 37 -14.41 -7.01 3.76
C ASN A 37 -15.02 -5.73 4.35
N PHE A 38 -16.14 -5.86 5.07
CA PHE A 38 -16.82 -4.74 5.69
C PHE A 38 -15.95 -4.04 6.73
N GLU A 39 -15.36 -4.79 7.66
CA GLU A 39 -14.56 -4.23 8.75
C GLU A 39 -13.26 -3.59 8.27
N PHE A 40 -12.61 -4.17 7.25
CA PHE A 40 -11.39 -3.63 6.68
C PHE A 40 -11.60 -2.22 6.10
N PHE A 41 -12.68 -2.01 5.34
CA PHE A 41 -12.98 -0.68 4.78
C PHE A 41 -13.64 0.26 5.79
N ARG A 42 -14.39 -0.27 6.77
CA ARG A 42 -15.03 0.54 7.81
C ARG A 42 -14.03 1.13 8.80
N THR A 43 -13.07 0.33 9.25
CA THR A 43 -12.17 0.69 10.36
C THR A 43 -10.72 0.84 9.94
N GLY A 44 -10.34 0.25 8.80
CA GLY A 44 -8.93 -0.05 8.55
C GLY A 44 -8.17 0.82 7.58
N ASN A 45 -8.86 1.60 6.73
CA ASN A 45 -8.20 2.06 5.51
C ASN A 45 -8.57 3.44 4.99
N THR A 46 -8.86 4.40 5.86
CA THR A 46 -8.94 5.82 5.45
C THR A 46 -7.56 6.50 5.36
N LYS A 47 -6.51 5.93 5.97
CA LYS A 47 -5.25 6.67 6.22
C LYS A 47 -4.03 6.30 5.36
N LYS A 48 -4.02 5.15 4.67
CA LYS A 48 -2.84 4.67 3.90
C LYS A 48 -3.12 4.38 2.42
N ASN A 49 -4.10 5.05 1.82
CA ASN A 49 -4.34 4.97 0.37
C ASN A 49 -3.39 5.85 -0.46
N PHE A 50 -2.46 6.55 0.18
CA PHE A 50 -1.53 7.48 -0.47
C PHE A 50 -0.10 7.25 0.03
N PHE A 51 0.88 7.55 -0.82
CA PHE A 51 2.29 7.54 -0.43
C PHE A 51 2.63 8.83 0.31
N SER A 52 2.99 8.73 1.59
CA SER A 52 3.46 9.87 2.38
C SER A 52 4.65 9.46 3.24
N LYS A 53 5.50 10.40 3.66
CA LYS A 53 6.57 10.11 4.64
C LYS A 53 5.99 9.54 5.95
N ASP A 54 4.77 9.94 6.31
CA ASP A 54 4.04 9.40 7.46
C ASP A 54 3.52 7.96 7.24
N SER A 55 3.45 7.47 6.00
CA SER A 55 3.06 6.08 5.72
C SER A 55 4.06 5.05 6.29
N LEU A 56 5.29 5.50 6.59
CA LEU A 56 6.34 4.73 7.27
C LEU A 56 6.20 4.72 8.80
N ARG A 57 5.31 5.54 9.36
CA ARG A 57 5.05 5.57 10.80
C ARG A 57 3.99 4.52 11.18
N GLU A 58 4.11 4.02 12.40
CA GLU A 58 3.10 3.19 13.03
C GLU A 58 1.85 4.03 13.32
N ASP A 59 0.68 3.48 13.00
CA ASP A 59 -0.62 4.07 13.38
C ASP A 59 -1.30 3.09 14.33
N THR A 60 -1.48 3.49 15.58
CA THR A 60 -2.03 2.65 16.65
C THR A 60 -3.53 2.83 16.83
N GLY A 61 -4.24 3.29 15.80
CA GLY A 61 -5.70 3.41 15.82
C GLY A 61 -6.40 2.10 16.18
N SER A 62 -7.61 2.21 16.72
CA SER A 62 -8.49 1.06 16.95
C SER A 62 -8.97 0.47 15.60
N GLY A 63 -9.27 -0.83 15.56
CA GLY A 63 -9.78 -1.52 14.36
C GLY A 63 -8.70 -2.17 13.49
N LEU A 64 -9.08 -2.56 12.26
CA LEU A 64 -8.26 -3.36 11.34
C LEU A 64 -7.22 -2.53 10.55
N ASN A 65 -6.08 -2.21 11.13
CA ASN A 65 -5.14 -1.28 10.52
C ASN A 65 -3.97 -1.98 9.81
N LEU A 66 -3.64 -1.51 8.60
CA LEU A 66 -2.40 -1.88 7.91
C LEU A 66 -1.26 -0.99 8.43
N ILE A 67 -0.49 -1.48 9.40
CA ILE A 67 0.65 -0.75 9.98
C ILE A 67 1.96 -1.15 9.30
N VAL A 68 3.00 -0.31 9.40
CA VAL A 68 4.32 -0.64 8.85
C VAL A 68 5.26 -0.80 10.04
N HIS A 69 5.87 -1.98 10.18
CA HIS A 69 6.86 -2.25 11.22
C HIS A 69 8.10 -2.87 10.55
N GLY A 70 9.29 -2.31 10.81
CA GLY A 70 10.54 -2.81 10.22
C GLY A 70 10.54 -2.85 8.69
N ASN A 71 9.97 -1.83 8.03
CA ASN A 71 9.81 -1.75 6.57
C ASN A 71 8.89 -2.81 5.94
N GLN A 72 7.99 -3.44 6.71
CA GLN A 72 7.00 -4.36 6.15
C GLN A 72 5.59 -4.00 6.62
N PRO A 73 4.61 -3.91 5.70
CA PRO A 73 3.21 -3.80 6.08
C PRO A 73 2.72 -5.05 6.79
N LYS A 74 2.02 -4.85 7.92
CA LYS A 74 1.41 -5.87 8.76
C LYS A 74 -0.01 -5.47 9.08
N LEU A 75 -0.89 -6.46 9.25
CA LEU A 75 -2.27 -6.20 9.66
C LEU A 75 -2.38 -6.30 11.19
N THR A 76 -3.00 -5.32 11.80
CA THR A 76 -3.35 -5.34 13.23
C THR A 76 -4.84 -5.17 13.45
N LEU A 77 -5.34 -5.69 14.56
CA LEU A 77 -6.64 -5.37 15.12
C LEU A 77 -6.42 -4.70 16.47
N SER A 78 -6.67 -3.38 16.55
CA SER A 78 -6.48 -2.60 17.78
C SER A 78 -5.11 -2.84 18.42
N THR A 79 -4.05 -2.63 17.63
CA THR A 79 -2.62 -2.84 17.95
C THR A 79 -2.11 -4.27 18.04
N ILE A 80 -2.99 -5.28 18.03
CA ILE A 80 -2.57 -6.69 18.03
C ILE A 80 -2.34 -7.17 16.60
N GLU A 81 -1.15 -7.64 16.27
CA GLU A 81 -0.88 -8.27 14.96
C GLU A 81 -1.72 -9.55 14.81
N ILE A 82 -2.43 -9.66 13.69
CA ILE A 82 -3.31 -10.79 13.41
C ILE A 82 -2.88 -11.52 12.14
N TYR A 83 -2.86 -12.85 12.23
CA TYR A 83 -2.50 -13.75 11.12
C TYR A 83 -3.69 -14.57 10.61
N PHE A 84 -4.81 -14.52 11.34
CA PHE A 84 -6.05 -15.23 11.01
C PHE A 84 -7.22 -14.27 11.12
N CYS A 85 -8.21 -14.46 10.26
CA CYS A 85 -9.45 -13.69 10.24
C CYS A 85 -10.24 -13.96 11.53
N PRO A 86 -10.49 -12.94 12.37
CA PRO A 86 -11.22 -13.12 13.63
C PRO A 86 -12.66 -13.64 13.46
N TRP A 87 -13.22 -13.54 12.25
CA TRP A 87 -14.62 -13.88 11.98
C TRP A 87 -14.84 -15.25 11.32
N CYS A 88 -13.87 -15.73 10.53
CA CYS A 88 -14.02 -17.00 9.82
C CYS A 88 -12.82 -17.95 9.97
N GLY A 89 -11.80 -17.58 10.74
CA GLY A 89 -10.63 -18.43 11.01
C GLY A 89 -9.67 -18.60 9.84
N SER A 90 -10.01 -18.11 8.64
CA SER A 90 -9.14 -18.17 7.46
C SER A 90 -7.80 -17.46 7.68
N PRO A 91 -6.70 -17.96 7.11
CA PRO A 91 -5.40 -17.28 7.16
C PRO A 91 -5.45 -15.92 6.47
N ILE A 92 -4.65 -14.98 6.96
CA ILE A 92 -4.46 -13.65 6.38
C ILE A 92 -3.06 -13.56 5.77
N THR A 93 -2.99 -13.07 4.53
CA THR A 93 -1.74 -12.81 3.82
C THR A 93 -1.66 -11.33 3.47
N VAL A 94 -0.56 -10.68 3.86
CA VAL A 94 -0.24 -9.29 3.47
C VAL A 94 0.93 -9.33 2.51
N GLN A 95 0.73 -8.91 1.27
CA GLN A 95 1.74 -9.05 0.22
C GLN A 95 1.84 -7.85 -0.71
N ARG A 96 3.02 -7.69 -1.31
CA ARG A 96 3.27 -6.66 -2.31
C ARG A 96 2.69 -7.09 -3.65
N SER A 97 1.76 -6.31 -4.20
CA SER A 97 1.26 -6.53 -5.57
C SER A 97 2.17 -5.93 -6.64
N LYS A 98 2.72 -4.73 -6.39
CA LYS A 98 3.58 -4.03 -7.36
C LYS A 98 4.44 -2.94 -6.73
N SER A 99 5.36 -2.43 -7.53
CA SER A 99 6.05 -1.16 -7.26
C SER A 99 5.67 -0.10 -8.25
N VAL A 100 5.65 1.15 -7.79
CA VAL A 100 5.33 2.31 -8.61
C VAL A 100 6.40 3.36 -8.44
N THR A 101 6.77 4.00 -9.55
CA THR A 101 7.63 5.17 -9.55
C THR A 101 6.76 6.42 -9.40
N LEU A 102 6.96 7.13 -8.31
CA LEU A 102 6.30 8.40 -8.00
C LEU A 102 6.98 9.50 -8.81
N ARG A 103 6.18 10.46 -9.26
CA ARG A 103 6.66 11.65 -9.97
C ARG A 103 6.40 12.86 -9.09
N GLN A 104 7.43 13.69 -8.92
CA GLN A 104 7.28 14.98 -8.29
C GLN A 104 6.56 15.91 -9.27
N ARG A 105 5.37 16.40 -8.89
CA ARG A 105 4.54 17.26 -9.76
C ARG A 105 4.98 18.72 -9.76
N MET A 106 5.61 19.19 -8.69
CA MET A 106 6.07 20.57 -8.57
C MET A 106 7.56 20.63 -8.24
N MET A 107 8.31 21.45 -8.97
CA MET A 107 9.71 21.73 -8.71
C MET A 107 9.84 23.16 -8.18
N GLU A 108 10.62 23.33 -7.11
CA GLU A 108 10.97 24.66 -6.60
C GLU A 108 11.95 25.32 -7.57
N VAL A 109 11.64 26.54 -7.97
CA VAL A 109 12.43 27.39 -8.86
C VAL A 109 12.67 28.74 -8.17
N PRO A 110 13.66 29.55 -8.60
CA PRO A 110 14.02 30.79 -7.90
C PRO A 110 12.86 31.78 -7.66
N ASN A 111 11.79 31.70 -8.45
CA ASN A 111 10.62 32.58 -8.36
C ASN A 111 9.37 31.91 -7.77
N GLY A 112 9.46 30.69 -7.24
CA GLY A 112 8.32 29.95 -6.67
C GLY A 112 8.28 28.48 -7.07
N TYR A 113 7.13 27.98 -7.51
CA TYR A 113 6.94 26.58 -7.90
C TYR A 113 6.41 26.49 -9.33
N GLU A 114 6.95 25.56 -10.12
CA GLU A 114 6.47 25.25 -11.48
C GLU A 114 6.00 23.79 -11.59
N GLU A 115 4.95 23.56 -12.37
CA GLU A 115 4.43 22.22 -12.64
C GLU A 115 5.32 21.49 -13.66
N VAL A 116 5.66 20.24 -13.36
CA VAL A 116 6.47 19.40 -14.27
C VAL A 116 5.60 18.99 -15.46
N ALA A 117 5.87 19.56 -16.64
CA ALA A 117 5.13 19.23 -17.85
C ALA A 117 5.17 17.71 -18.16
N GLU A 118 4.00 17.10 -18.41
CA GLU A 118 3.84 15.65 -18.61
C GLU A 118 4.57 15.08 -19.85
N LYS A 119 5.10 15.94 -20.73
CA LYS A 119 5.71 15.56 -22.00
C LYS A 119 7.22 15.30 -21.89
N THR A 120 7.62 14.23 -21.20
CA THR A 120 8.90 13.58 -21.52
C THR A 120 8.81 12.07 -21.33
N LEU A 121 8.06 11.42 -22.22
CA LEU A 121 8.13 9.98 -22.47
C LEU A 121 8.17 9.75 -23.98
N ILE A 122 9.17 10.30 -24.64
CA ILE A 122 9.71 9.65 -25.85
C ILE A 122 10.92 8.85 -25.36
N LYS A 123 10.81 7.53 -25.46
CA LYS A 123 11.87 6.56 -25.14
C LYS A 123 13.17 6.95 -25.86
N PRO A 124 14.36 6.61 -25.32
CA PRO A 124 15.58 6.66 -26.09
C PRO A 124 15.48 5.59 -27.19
N HIS A 125 15.21 6.00 -28.43
CA HIS A 125 15.36 5.09 -29.56
C HIS A 125 16.83 5.05 -29.94
N ARG A 126 17.40 3.86 -29.78
CA ARG A 126 18.74 3.45 -30.18
C ARG A 126 19.15 3.98 -31.55
N THR A 127 20.35 4.55 -31.64
CA THR A 127 21.27 4.40 -32.80
C THR A 127 22.34 3.38 -32.39
N PRO A 128 23.08 2.68 -33.28
CA PRO A 128 23.14 2.69 -34.75
C PRO A 128 23.09 1.21 -35.31
N PRO A 129 23.50 0.86 -36.56
CA PRO A 129 24.81 1.12 -37.17
C PRO A 129 24.84 2.18 -38.27
#